data_AF-A0A432F2S4-F1
#
_entry.id   AF-A0A432F2S4-F1
#
_cell.length_a   1.000
_cell.length_b   1.000
_cell.length_c   1.000
_cell.angle_alpha   90.00
_cell.angle_beta   90.00
_cell.angle_gamma   90.00
#
_symmetry.space_group_name_H-M   'P 1'
#
loop_
_entity.id
_entity.type
_entity.pdbx_description
1 polymer ?
#
loop_
_entity_poly.entity_id
_entity_poly.type
_entity_poly.pdbx_seq_one_letter_code
_entity_poly.pdbx_strand_id
1 'polypeptide(L)'
;MDEDQYRSTYNSVNPNRCVFEKSINNRRCNCDLKHRFLIATREGVACRSEKTLSHCTNLLDKMRDNARFALKVIMVDGPMPHNKELKVQAGGMIGLQKLMYANDDNLPDKAPDTVENIHQVIDATLLQYGSLDNIPYNLIVQDIAACQVRPKRRSKK
;
A
#
# COMPACT_ATOMS: atom_id res chain seq x y z
N MET A 1 7.14 1.57 -27.90
CA MET A 1 6.82 2.85 -27.23
C MET A 1 8.02 3.23 -26.40
N ASP A 2 8.51 4.44 -26.57
CA ASP A 2 9.56 5.00 -25.71
C ASP A 2 9.07 5.07 -24.25
N GLU A 3 9.96 4.94 -23.27
CA GLU A 3 9.60 4.91 -21.86
C GLU A 3 8.99 6.25 -21.41
N ASP A 4 9.51 7.35 -21.92
CA ASP A 4 9.01 8.69 -21.61
C ASP A 4 7.63 8.93 -22.23
N GLN A 5 7.42 8.45 -23.46
CA GLN A 5 6.11 8.50 -24.11
C GLN A 5 5.09 7.68 -23.31
N TYR A 6 5.47 6.49 -22.83
CA TYR A 6 4.60 5.69 -21.96
C TYR A 6 4.24 6.43 -20.68
N ARG A 7 5.21 7.03 -19.99
CA ARG A 7 4.96 7.77 -18.74
C ARG A 7 4.02 8.95 -18.97
N SER A 8 4.21 9.69 -20.06
CA SER A 8 3.34 10.81 -20.43
C SER A 8 1.92 10.34 -20.71
N THR A 9 1.74 9.31 -21.54
CA THR A 9 0.42 8.73 -21.82
C THR A 9 -0.23 8.20 -20.54
N TYR A 10 0.53 7.47 -19.71
CA TYR A 10 0.03 6.92 -18.46
C TYR A 10 -0.52 8.01 -17.54
N ASN A 11 0.24 9.10 -17.34
CA ASN A 11 -0.21 10.21 -16.50
C ASN A 11 -1.43 10.93 -17.09
N SER A 12 -1.50 11.07 -18.42
CA SER A 12 -2.64 11.71 -19.10
C SER A 12 -3.92 10.89 -19.01
N VAL A 13 -3.85 9.57 -19.09
CA VAL A 13 -5.05 8.70 -19.08
C VAL A 13 -5.43 8.21 -17.68
N ASN A 14 -4.56 8.42 -16.68
CA ASN A 14 -4.78 8.00 -15.29
C ASN A 14 -4.59 9.15 -14.30
N PRO A 15 -5.45 10.19 -14.34
CA PRO A 15 -5.38 11.30 -13.39
C PRO A 15 -5.57 10.85 -11.94
N ASN A 16 -6.38 9.81 -11.73
CA ASN A 16 -6.67 9.23 -10.42
C ASN A 16 -5.86 7.97 -10.14
N ARG A 17 -4.56 8.00 -10.43
CA ARG A 17 -3.68 6.84 -10.25
C ARG A 17 -3.77 6.31 -8.81
N CYS A 18 -4.04 5.02 -8.65
CA CYS A 18 -4.07 4.40 -7.34
C CYS A 18 -2.66 4.38 -6.71
N VAL A 19 -2.49 5.00 -5.55
CA VAL A 19 -1.20 5.03 -4.85
C VAL A 19 -0.73 3.64 -4.38
N PHE A 20 -1.67 2.71 -4.16
CA PHE A 20 -1.43 1.30 -3.83
C PHE A 20 -1.34 0.37 -5.06
N GLU A 21 -1.18 0.93 -6.27
CA GLU A 21 -1.10 0.16 -7.52
C GLU A 21 -0.07 -0.99 -7.45
N LYS A 22 1.08 -0.78 -6.80
CA LYS A 22 2.13 -1.81 -6.77
C LYS A 22 1.69 -3.01 -5.93
N SER A 23 1.12 -2.80 -4.75
CA SER A 23 0.62 -3.91 -3.93
C SER A 23 -0.59 -4.61 -4.55
N ILE A 24 -1.42 -3.87 -5.29
CA ILE A 24 -2.51 -4.43 -6.10
C ILE A 24 -1.99 -5.30 -7.24
N ASN A 25 -0.99 -4.84 -7.98
CA ASN A 25 -0.40 -5.59 -9.08
C ASN A 25 0.38 -6.82 -8.59
N ASN A 26 0.99 -6.74 -7.40
CA ASN A 26 1.63 -7.88 -6.74
C ASN A 26 0.64 -8.78 -5.96
N ARG A 27 -0.68 -8.56 -6.10
CA ARG A 27 -1.75 -9.39 -5.50
C ARG A 27 -1.66 -9.53 -3.98
N ARG A 28 -1.05 -8.57 -3.29
CA ARG A 28 -0.99 -8.51 -1.82
C ARG A 28 -2.15 -7.71 -1.24
N CYS A 29 -2.67 -6.78 -2.04
CA CYS A 29 -3.80 -5.96 -1.69
C CYS A 29 -4.82 -5.95 -2.83
N ASN A 30 -6.06 -5.63 -2.49
CA ASN A 30 -7.16 -5.43 -3.40
C ASN A 30 -8.03 -4.26 -2.88
N CYS A 31 -8.87 -3.69 -3.73
CA CYS A 31 -9.77 -2.59 -3.41
C CYS A 31 -10.93 -2.57 -4.40
N ASP A 32 -12.16 -2.45 -3.91
CA ASP A 32 -13.35 -2.41 -4.79
C ASP A 32 -13.44 -1.13 -5.62
N LEU A 33 -12.81 -0.05 -5.15
CA LEU A 33 -12.72 1.21 -5.88
C LEU A 33 -11.61 1.21 -6.94
N LYS A 34 -10.87 0.11 -7.11
CA LYS A 34 -9.85 0.02 -8.17
C LYS A 34 -10.51 -0.08 -9.55
N HIS A 35 -9.89 0.54 -10.54
CA HIS A 35 -10.20 0.32 -11.94
C HIS A 35 -8.92 -0.05 -12.67
N ARG A 36 -8.89 -1.26 -13.25
CA ARG A 36 -7.77 -1.76 -14.05
C ARG A 36 -8.00 -1.41 -15.51
N PHE A 37 -6.95 -0.99 -16.19
CA PHE A 37 -6.96 -0.68 -17.62
C PHE A 37 -5.61 -1.06 -18.23
N LEU A 38 -5.57 -1.20 -19.56
CA LEU A 38 -4.37 -1.53 -20.31
C LEU A 38 -3.94 -0.33 -21.15
N ILE A 39 -2.65 -0.01 -21.11
CA ILE A 39 -1.98 0.81 -22.12
C ILE A 39 -1.08 -0.13 -22.90
N ALA A 40 -1.54 -0.56 -24.08
CA ALA A 40 -0.96 -1.65 -24.85
C ALA A 40 -0.84 -2.93 -23.99
N THR A 41 0.38 -3.33 -23.60
CA THR A 41 0.64 -4.55 -22.81
C THR A 41 0.85 -4.29 -21.32
N ARG A 42 0.81 -3.03 -20.88
CA ARG A 42 1.08 -2.66 -19.49
C ARG A 42 -0.23 -2.36 -18.77
N GLU A 43 -0.38 -2.94 -17.58
CA GLU A 43 -1.54 -2.74 -16.72
C GLU A 43 -1.35 -1.50 -15.84
N GLY A 44 -2.36 -0.63 -15.84
CA GLY A 44 -2.49 0.50 -14.92
C GLY A 44 -3.64 0.28 -13.94
N VAL A 45 -3.54 0.92 -12.77
CA VAL A 45 -4.60 0.94 -11.76
C VAL A 45 -4.98 2.37 -11.41
N ALA A 46 -6.25 2.69 -11.62
CA ALA A 46 -6.88 3.95 -11.22
C ALA A 46 -7.77 3.74 -9.98
N CYS A 47 -8.07 4.81 -9.28
CA CYS A 47 -9.12 4.88 -8.25
C CYS A 47 -10.39 5.49 -8.85
N ARG A 48 -11.54 4.91 -8.54
CA ARG A 48 -12.86 5.44 -8.92
C ARG A 48 -13.36 6.58 -8.04
N SER A 49 -12.70 6.83 -6.91
CA SER A 49 -13.06 7.85 -5.91
C SER A 49 -11.88 8.76 -5.62
N GLU A 50 -11.99 10.02 -5.99
CA GLU A 50 -10.96 11.04 -5.71
C GLU A 50 -10.83 11.30 -4.21
N LYS A 51 -11.96 11.34 -3.48
CA LYS A 51 -11.97 11.47 -2.01
C LYS A 51 -11.23 10.32 -1.34
N THR A 52 -11.48 9.08 -1.74
CA THR A 52 -10.77 7.93 -1.17
C THR A 52 -9.29 7.95 -1.57
N LEU A 53 -8.97 8.41 -2.78
CA LEU A 53 -7.60 8.54 -3.24
C LEU A 53 -6.80 9.52 -2.38
N SER A 54 -7.38 10.64 -1.94
CA SER A 54 -6.71 11.58 -1.04
C SER A 54 -6.40 10.94 0.33
N HIS A 55 -7.34 10.20 0.92
CA HIS A 55 -7.10 9.45 2.15
C HIS A 55 -6.00 8.40 1.99
N CYS A 56 -6.03 7.62 0.90
CA CYS A 56 -5.00 6.64 0.57
C CYS A 56 -3.61 7.30 0.42
N THR A 57 -3.55 8.47 -0.22
CA THR A 57 -2.31 9.21 -0.45
C THR A 57 -1.73 9.69 0.87
N ASN A 58 -2.53 10.37 1.69
CA ASN A 58 -2.11 10.85 3.00
C ASN A 58 -1.63 9.72 3.91
N LEU A 59 -2.34 8.58 3.92
CA LEU A 59 -1.94 7.42 4.70
C LEU A 59 -0.61 6.85 4.21
N LEU A 60 -0.44 6.71 2.89
CA LEU A 60 0.78 6.16 2.32
C LEU A 60 1.99 7.06 2.59
N ASP A 61 1.83 8.38 2.54
CA ASP A 61 2.91 9.32 2.85
C ASP A 61 3.34 9.20 4.32
N LYS A 62 2.38 9.13 5.26
CA LYS A 62 2.68 8.86 6.67
C LYS A 62 3.38 7.51 6.86
N MET A 63 2.95 6.46 6.16
CA MET A 63 3.62 5.15 6.23
C MET A 63 5.04 5.22 5.67
N ARG A 64 5.28 5.94 4.57
CA ARG A 64 6.62 6.15 4.00
C ARG A 64 7.51 6.87 5.00
N ASP A 65 7.02 7.95 5.59
CA ASP A 65 7.77 8.78 6.53
C ASP A 65 8.23 7.98 7.75
N ASN A 66 7.29 7.23 8.36
CA ASN A 66 7.58 6.39 9.53
C ASN A 66 8.47 5.18 9.19
N ALA A 67 8.40 4.65 7.96
CA ALA A 67 9.15 3.46 7.56
C ALA A 67 10.57 3.75 7.05
N ARG A 68 10.94 5.00 6.74
CA ARG A 68 12.25 5.33 6.12
C ARG A 68 13.43 4.72 6.89
N PHE A 69 13.43 4.90 8.21
CA PHE A 69 14.50 4.37 9.07
C PHE A 69 14.54 2.84 9.08
N ALA A 70 13.39 2.20 9.32
CA ALA A 70 13.28 0.74 9.36
C ALA A 70 13.67 0.09 8.01
N LEU A 71 13.42 0.79 6.90
CA LEU A 71 13.78 0.34 5.56
C LEU A 71 15.17 0.81 5.10
N LYS A 72 15.97 1.43 5.97
CA LYS A 72 17.32 1.94 5.68
C LYS A 72 17.35 2.79 4.40
N VAL A 73 16.37 3.69 4.26
CA VAL A 73 16.32 4.67 3.16
C VAL A 73 17.12 5.89 3.59
N ILE A 74 18.26 6.12 2.94
CA ILE A 74 19.24 7.16 3.33
C ILE A 74 18.92 8.50 2.66
N MET A 75 18.38 8.49 1.44
CA MET A 75 17.95 9.70 0.74
C MET A 75 16.55 10.10 1.19
N VAL A 76 16.44 11.30 1.75
CA VAL A 76 15.16 11.88 2.19
C VAL A 76 14.34 12.35 0.97
N ASP A 77 15.02 12.94 -0.02
CA ASP A 77 14.40 13.65 -1.16
C ASP A 77 14.45 12.87 -2.48
N GLY A 78 14.00 11.61 -2.46
CA GLY A 78 13.94 10.79 -3.67
C GLY A 78 12.85 9.73 -3.63
N PRO A 79 12.41 9.23 -4.80
CA PRO A 79 11.41 8.18 -4.87
C PRO A 79 11.92 6.91 -4.17
N MET A 80 11.06 6.31 -3.35
CA MET A 80 11.41 5.08 -2.66
C MET A 80 11.71 3.95 -3.67
N PRO A 81 12.80 3.19 -3.50
CA PRO A 81 13.08 2.04 -4.36
C PRO A 81 11.90 1.07 -4.41
N HIS A 82 11.62 0.51 -5.60
CA HIS A 82 10.42 -0.28 -5.86
C HIS A 82 10.10 -1.35 -4.80
N ASN A 83 11.09 -2.13 -4.37
CA ASN A 83 10.89 -3.18 -3.36
C ASN A 83 10.55 -2.61 -1.97
N LYS A 84 11.12 -1.46 -1.61
CA LYS A 84 10.82 -0.78 -0.34
C LYS A 84 9.42 -0.17 -0.40
N GLU A 85 9.05 0.40 -1.53
CA GLU A 85 7.70 0.91 -1.77
C GLU A 85 6.65 -0.20 -1.67
N LEU A 86 6.93 -1.40 -2.22
CA LEU A 86 6.06 -2.56 -2.05
C LEU A 86 5.93 -3.02 -0.59
N LYS A 87 7.01 -2.93 0.20
CA LYS A 87 6.95 -3.20 1.65
C LYS A 87 6.07 -2.20 2.37
N VAL A 88 6.20 -0.91 2.07
CA VAL A 88 5.35 0.14 2.67
C VAL A 88 3.89 -0.09 2.29
N GLN A 89 3.60 -0.29 1.01
CA GLN A 89 2.23 -0.49 0.54
C GLN A 89 1.60 -1.77 1.09
N ALA A 90 2.22 -2.93 0.89
CA ALA A 90 1.63 -4.20 1.31
C ALA A 90 1.75 -4.42 2.83
N GLY A 91 2.94 -4.23 3.40
CA GLY A 91 3.18 -4.41 4.83
C GLY A 91 2.45 -3.37 5.67
N GLY A 92 2.32 -2.14 5.18
CA GLY A 92 1.57 -1.08 5.85
C GLY A 92 0.08 -1.40 5.95
N MET A 93 -0.52 -1.86 4.84
CA MET A 93 -1.93 -2.27 4.85
C MET A 93 -2.17 -3.54 5.68
N ILE A 94 -1.24 -4.50 5.68
CA ILE A 94 -1.32 -5.70 6.54
C ILE A 94 -1.24 -5.30 8.01
N GLY A 95 -0.33 -4.40 8.38
CA GLY A 95 -0.23 -3.89 9.76
C GLY A 95 -1.50 -3.15 10.19
N LEU A 96 -2.06 -2.32 9.31
CA LEU A 96 -3.33 -1.63 9.56
C LEU A 96 -4.48 -2.62 9.79
N GLN A 97 -4.57 -3.67 8.95
CA GLN A 97 -5.56 -4.74 9.11
C GLN A 97 -5.36 -5.49 10.44
N LYS A 98 -4.12 -5.82 10.83
CA LYS A 98 -3.84 -6.45 12.12
C LYS A 98 -4.28 -5.61 13.30
N LEU A 99 -4.12 -4.29 13.23
CA LEU A 99 -4.63 -3.39 14.26
C LEU A 99 -6.16 -3.48 14.38
N MET A 100 -6.88 -3.59 13.27
CA MET A 100 -8.34 -3.77 13.32
C MET A 100 -8.73 -5.11 13.96
N TYR A 101 -8.05 -6.20 13.57
CA TYR A 101 -8.32 -7.54 14.12
C TYR A 101 -8.02 -7.64 15.62
N ALA A 102 -6.95 -6.96 16.10
CA ALA A 102 -6.59 -6.97 17.51
C ALA A 102 -7.60 -6.24 18.42
N ASN A 103 -8.50 -5.44 17.84
CA ASN A 103 -9.49 -4.66 18.58
C ASN A 103 -10.93 -5.18 18.41
N ASP A 104 -11.12 -6.32 17.72
CA ASP A 104 -12.45 -6.90 17.49
C ASP A 104 -12.46 -8.37 17.89
N ASP A 105 -13.09 -8.65 19.03
CA ASP A 105 -13.22 -10.00 19.61
C ASP A 105 -14.00 -10.99 18.72
N ASN A 106 -14.67 -10.50 17.67
CA ASN A 106 -15.43 -11.35 16.74
C ASN A 106 -14.60 -11.81 15.53
N LEU A 107 -13.38 -11.27 15.35
CA LEU A 107 -12.48 -11.70 14.28
C LEU A 107 -11.52 -12.80 14.75
N PRO A 108 -11.04 -13.65 13.82
CA PRO A 108 -10.10 -14.71 14.18
C PRO A 108 -8.78 -14.13 14.71
N ASP A 109 -8.15 -14.84 15.65
CA ASP A 109 -6.90 -14.46 16.33
C ASP A 109 -5.76 -14.01 15.41
N LYS A 110 -5.78 -14.43 14.14
CA LYS A 110 -4.78 -14.07 13.14
C LYS A 110 -5.40 -13.40 11.93
N ALA A 111 -5.02 -12.15 11.71
CA ALA A 111 -5.34 -11.44 10.48
C ALA A 111 -4.67 -12.11 9.25
N PRO A 112 -5.34 -12.13 8.09
CA PRO A 112 -4.75 -12.64 6.87
C PRO A 112 -3.55 -11.81 6.41
N ASP A 113 -2.61 -12.45 5.71
CA ASP A 113 -1.42 -11.81 5.15
C ASP A 113 -1.69 -11.09 3.80
N THR A 114 -2.97 -10.99 3.41
CA THR A 114 -3.48 -10.21 2.27
C THR A 114 -4.59 -9.29 2.74
N VAL A 115 -4.78 -8.20 1.99
CA VAL A 115 -5.80 -7.20 2.29
C VAL A 115 -6.79 -7.17 1.13
N GLU A 116 -8.01 -7.62 1.35
CA GLU A 116 -9.01 -7.76 0.28
C GLU A 116 -9.60 -6.41 -0.16
N ASN A 117 -9.69 -5.43 0.75
CA ASN A 117 -10.27 -4.14 0.42
C ASN A 117 -9.63 -2.97 1.15
N ILE A 118 -8.71 -2.28 0.46
CA ILE A 118 -7.96 -1.14 1.01
C ILE A 118 -8.90 -0.06 1.53
N HIS A 119 -9.92 0.36 0.77
CA HIS A 119 -10.74 1.50 1.20
C HIS A 119 -11.54 1.20 2.46
N GLN A 120 -12.11 0.00 2.58
CA GLN A 120 -12.84 -0.40 3.79
C GLN A 120 -11.93 -0.44 5.01
N VAL A 121 -10.71 -0.96 4.85
CA VAL A 121 -9.71 -1.00 5.92
C VAL A 121 -9.30 0.41 6.36
N ILE A 122 -9.15 1.34 5.42
CA ILE A 122 -8.87 2.75 5.73
C ILE A 122 -10.06 3.43 6.41
N ASP A 123 -11.27 3.24 5.91
CA ASP A 123 -12.48 3.84 6.47
C ASP A 123 -12.75 3.33 7.90
N ALA A 124 -12.59 2.03 8.13
CA ALA A 124 -12.67 1.43 9.47
C ALA A 124 -11.60 2.01 10.42
N THR A 125 -10.38 2.20 9.92
CA THR A 125 -9.30 2.79 10.72
C THR A 125 -9.57 4.25 11.07
N LEU A 126 -10.07 5.04 10.13
CA LEU A 126 -10.48 6.42 10.37
C LEU A 126 -11.64 6.49 11.37
N LEU A 127 -12.58 5.55 11.31
CA LEU A 127 -13.66 5.47 12.28
C LEU A 127 -13.12 5.16 13.69
N GLN A 128 -12.14 4.25 13.81
CA GLN A 128 -11.58 3.85 15.09
C GLN A 128 -10.66 4.92 15.72
N TYR A 129 -9.78 5.52 14.93
CA TYR A 129 -8.74 6.44 15.43
C TYR A 129 -9.09 7.93 15.23
N GLY A 130 -10.16 8.23 14.49
CA GLY A 130 -10.64 9.58 14.16
C GLY A 130 -9.81 10.33 13.12
N SER A 131 -8.48 10.19 13.16
CA SER A 131 -7.54 10.78 12.20
C SER A 131 -6.40 9.82 11.87
N LEU A 132 -5.81 9.97 10.68
CA LEU A 132 -4.60 9.25 10.29
C LEU A 132 -3.41 9.58 11.21
N ASP A 133 -3.40 10.77 11.84
CA ASP A 133 -2.34 11.17 12.79
C ASP A 133 -2.32 10.33 14.08
N ASN A 134 -3.47 9.76 14.45
CA ASN A 134 -3.62 9.02 15.71
C ASN A 134 -3.28 7.53 15.58
N ILE A 135 -2.92 7.08 14.37
CA ILE A 135 -2.60 5.68 14.11
C ILE A 135 -1.26 5.32 14.77
N PRO A 136 -1.13 4.19 15.49
CA PRO A 136 0.12 3.75 16.09
C PRO A 136 1.08 3.20 15.02
N TYR A 137 1.71 4.10 14.26
CA TYR A 137 2.61 3.74 13.15
C TYR A 137 3.81 2.89 13.58
N ASN A 138 4.25 3.00 14.82
CA ASN A 138 5.31 2.16 15.38
C ASN A 138 4.97 0.65 15.30
N LEU A 139 3.69 0.28 15.42
CA LEU A 139 3.24 -1.11 15.27
C LEU A 139 3.22 -1.51 13.78
N ILE A 140 2.71 -0.64 12.92
CA ILE A 140 2.64 -0.86 11.46
C ILE A 140 4.03 -1.00 10.83
N VAL A 141 5.01 -0.21 11.29
CA VAL A 141 6.39 -0.24 10.78
C VAL A 141 7.03 -1.61 10.97
N GLN A 142 6.65 -2.37 12.01
CA GLN A 142 7.14 -3.74 12.21
C GLN A 142 6.68 -4.66 11.08
N ASP A 143 5.41 -4.57 10.68
CA ASP A 143 4.86 -5.31 9.54
C ASP A 143 5.46 -4.85 8.20
N ILE A 144 5.68 -3.56 8.02
CA ILE A 144 6.38 -3.01 6.85
C ILE A 144 7.79 -3.63 6.73
N ALA A 145 8.55 -3.66 7.82
CA ALA A 145 9.90 -4.20 7.82
C ALA A 145 9.91 -5.72 7.55
N ALA A 146 8.98 -6.45 8.17
CA ALA A 146 8.84 -7.90 8.06
C ALA A 146 8.27 -8.36 6.71
N CYS A 147 7.53 -7.51 5.99
CA CYS A 147 6.87 -7.86 4.73
C CYS A 147 7.86 -8.40 3.69
N GLN A 148 7.61 -9.61 3.20
CA GLN A 148 8.41 -10.25 2.16
C GLN A 148 7.76 -10.05 0.79
N VAL A 149 8.34 -9.18 -0.03
CA VAL A 149 7.86 -8.89 -1.39
C VAL A 149 8.19 -10.02 -2.37
N ARG A 150 9.26 -10.77 -2.09
CA ARG A 150 9.68 -11.95 -2.85
C ARG A 150 9.93 -13.09 -1.86
N PRO A 151 9.50 -14.33 -2.16
CA PRO A 151 9.86 -15.48 -1.35
C PRO A 151 11.39 -15.60 -1.28
N LYS A 152 11.95 -15.78 -0.08
CA LYS A 152 13.38 -16.13 0.03
C LYS A 152 13.61 -17.41 -0.75
N ARG A 153 14.54 -17.39 -1.72
CA ARG A 153 15.05 -18.63 -2.32
C ARG A 153 15.53 -19.50 -1.16
N ARG A 154 14.94 -20.69 -0.99
CA ARG A 154 15.47 -21.68 -0.05
C ARG A 154 16.94 -21.90 -0.44
N SER A 155 17.85 -21.55 0.46
CA SER A 155 19.23 -22.02 0.33
C SER A 155 19.16 -23.53 0.25
N LYS A 156 19.59 -24.13 -0.86
CA LYS A 156 19.86 -25.56 -0.87
C LYS A 156 20.93 -25.79 0.21
N LYS A 157 20.57 -26.52 1.26
CA LYS A 157 21.52 -27.16 2.16
C LYS A 157 21.90 -28.49 1.53
#